data_AF-G0S0P1-F1
#
_entry.id   AF-G0S0P1-F1
#
_cell.length_a   1.000
_cell.length_b   1.000
_cell.length_c   1.000
_cell.angle_alpha   90.00
_cell.angle_beta   90.00
_cell.angle_gamma   90.00
#
_symmetry.space_group_name_H-M   'P 1'
#
loop_
_entity.id
_entity.type
_entity.pdbx_description
1 polymer ?
#
loop_
_entity_poly.entity_id
_entity_poly.type
_entity_poly.pdbx_seq_one_letter_code
_entity_poly.pdbx_strand_id
1 'polypeptide(L)'
;MSIDIYPPLPPDHLQREVKAAQVCLPRSWKELQQLTVQQRELEWFVAELRETLVNIKHGLEDCYALLAPIDPGSTLVLSTPRNEIVKGTVTRVGTRIVKGTIHLRLRTLPHQTLTLNPDHPIHLAPLTSLQSLLNQSIDLLTLTLSYSYPSEPSQDHQPSSTPQFLSAQLRLLSQHISRASALLKGAPLPTTDPAWTSRSAAPSHFTPPLAQPHSGSSTPALSFYLTIQDACLVLWLRTLEPFDAPVAFGTKLALAIGTARRLEHDEAERVFGYCCNHSTIPYPDDQDRENLIEHAGSPAPGPQLTRTTSSTSSSTKGAPLSGTKKRWIDVYVREKVRVESADPSLMSLSAKLMALGHTLALARQNLEVLLGEDVRESSSEGSSPMEGGERGY
;
A
#
# COMPACT_ATOMS: atom_id res chain seq x y z
N MET A 1 -82.70 6.77 24.81
CA MET A 1 -81.50 7.51 24.36
C MET A 1 -81.28 8.64 25.35
N SER A 2 -80.39 8.45 26.33
CA SER A 2 -79.96 9.52 27.23
C SER A 2 -78.62 10.00 26.70
N ILE A 3 -78.56 11.24 26.23
CA ILE A 3 -77.31 11.91 25.90
C ILE A 3 -76.82 12.47 27.23
N ASP A 4 -75.81 11.83 27.81
CA ASP A 4 -75.13 12.34 28.99
C ASP A 4 -74.37 13.60 28.59
N ILE A 5 -75.01 14.75 28.84
CA ILE A 5 -74.38 16.07 28.73
C ILE A 5 -73.40 16.16 29.88
N TYR A 6 -72.12 15.89 29.58
CA TYR A 6 -71.01 16.11 30.50
C TYR A 6 -71.07 17.58 30.98
N PRO A 7 -71.05 17.86 32.29
CA PRO A 7 -71.14 19.25 32.76
C PRO A 7 -69.94 20.05 32.23
N PRO A 8 -70.13 21.32 31.83
CA PRO A 8 -69.03 22.14 31.33
C PRO A 8 -68.01 22.34 32.44
N LEU A 9 -66.85 21.72 32.29
CA LEU A 9 -65.73 21.91 33.20
C LEU A 9 -65.31 23.38 33.19
N PRO A 10 -65.14 24.04 34.36
CA PRO A 10 -64.64 25.40 34.43
C PRO A 10 -63.30 25.52 33.72
N PRO A 11 -63.02 26.63 32.99
CA PRO A 11 -61.80 26.77 32.20
C PRO A 11 -60.53 26.62 33.04
N ASP A 12 -60.56 27.01 34.31
CA ASP A 12 -59.43 26.84 35.24
C ASP A 12 -59.17 25.38 35.61
N HIS A 13 -60.21 24.54 35.60
CA HIS A 13 -60.12 23.11 35.86
C HIS A 13 -59.57 22.37 34.64
N LEU A 14 -59.99 22.77 33.43
CA LEU A 14 -59.41 22.30 32.17
C LEU A 14 -57.94 22.71 32.04
N GLN A 15 -57.58 23.93 32.41
CA GLN A 15 -56.18 24.37 32.40
C GLN A 15 -55.31 23.64 33.43
N ARG A 16 -55.87 23.26 34.58
CA ARG A 16 -55.18 22.42 35.58
C ARG A 16 -55.05 20.99 35.13
N GLU A 17 -56.09 20.39 34.54
CA GLU A 17 -56.06 19.04 33.96
C GLU A 17 -55.10 18.97 32.77
N VAL A 18 -55.11 19.97 31.87
CA VAL A 18 -54.15 20.06 30.77
C VAL A 18 -52.74 20.28 31.29
N LYS A 19 -52.52 21.15 32.29
CA LYS A 19 -51.19 21.29 32.92
C LYS A 19 -50.75 20.01 33.64
N ALA A 20 -51.65 19.31 34.33
CA ALA A 20 -51.36 18.05 35.02
C ALA A 20 -51.06 16.92 34.03
N ALA A 21 -51.84 16.83 32.94
CA ALA A 21 -51.59 15.90 31.83
C ALA A 21 -50.32 16.27 31.05
N GLN A 22 -49.96 17.54 30.96
CA GLN A 22 -48.74 18.02 30.30
C GLN A 22 -47.49 17.91 31.17
N VAL A 23 -47.65 17.81 32.49
CA VAL A 23 -46.61 17.42 33.47
C VAL A 23 -46.48 15.89 33.56
N CYS A 24 -47.55 15.15 33.32
CA CYS A 24 -47.57 13.68 33.26
C CYS A 24 -47.40 13.10 31.84
N LEU A 25 -47.24 13.91 30.80
CA LEU A 25 -46.82 13.45 29.48
C LEU A 25 -45.32 13.14 29.58
N PRO A 26 -44.93 11.86 29.62
CA PRO A 26 -43.54 11.54 29.85
C PRO A 26 -42.72 12.07 28.66
N ARG A 27 -41.60 12.73 28.97
CA ARG A 27 -40.54 13.09 28.00
C ARG A 27 -40.22 11.92 27.04
N SER A 28 -40.42 10.70 27.55
CA SER A 28 -40.51 9.40 26.87
C SER A 28 -41.19 9.38 25.50
N TRP A 29 -42.31 10.05 25.22
CA TRP A 29 -42.97 9.89 23.91
C TRP A 29 -42.15 10.48 22.76
N LYS A 30 -41.46 11.61 22.99
CA LYS A 30 -40.58 12.21 21.98
C LYS A 30 -39.36 11.32 21.72
N GLU A 31 -38.77 10.78 22.78
CA GLU A 31 -37.63 9.85 22.71
C GLU A 31 -38.05 8.53 22.02
N LEU A 32 -39.21 7.97 22.35
CA LEU A 32 -39.77 6.78 21.69
C LEU A 32 -40.06 7.05 20.21
N GLN A 33 -40.66 8.20 19.89
CA GLN A 33 -40.95 8.59 18.51
C GLN A 33 -39.65 8.74 17.72
N GLN A 34 -38.62 9.37 18.28
CA GLN A 34 -37.31 9.50 17.65
C GLN A 34 -36.65 8.15 17.41
N LEU A 35 -36.70 7.23 18.37
CA LEU A 35 -36.19 5.86 18.21
C LEU A 35 -36.94 5.10 17.10
N THR A 36 -38.26 5.22 17.03
CA THR A 36 -39.04 4.56 15.97
C THR A 36 -38.75 5.12 14.57
N VAL A 37 -38.53 6.43 14.47
CA VAL A 37 -38.13 7.08 13.21
C VAL A 37 -36.74 6.63 12.81
N GLN A 38 -35.77 6.68 13.72
CA GLN A 38 -34.39 6.26 13.49
C GLN A 38 -34.32 4.79 13.06
N GLN A 39 -35.09 3.90 13.71
CA GLN A 39 -35.13 2.49 13.34
C GLN A 39 -35.67 2.28 11.91
N ARG A 40 -36.70 3.04 11.52
CA ARG A 40 -37.27 2.98 10.18
C ARG A 40 -36.33 3.55 9.12
N GLU A 41 -35.65 4.65 9.42
CA GLU A 41 -34.62 5.23 8.56
C GLU A 41 -33.45 4.26 8.36
N LEU A 42 -33.01 3.59 9.44
CA LEU A 42 -31.96 2.58 9.39
C LEU A 42 -32.36 1.37 8.54
N GLU A 43 -33.57 0.84 8.72
CA GLU A 43 -34.09 -0.26 7.91
C GLU A 43 -34.15 0.11 6.43
N TRP A 44 -34.66 1.30 6.12
CA TRP A 44 -34.73 1.83 4.76
C TRP A 44 -33.33 1.98 4.15
N PHE A 45 -32.39 2.56 4.89
CA PHE A 45 -31.02 2.75 4.43
C PHE A 45 -30.30 1.41 4.20
N VAL A 46 -30.49 0.42 5.08
CA VAL A 46 -29.92 -0.92 4.89
C VAL A 46 -30.46 -1.57 3.62
N ALA A 47 -31.74 -1.37 3.26
CA ALA A 47 -32.28 -1.88 2.01
C ALA A 47 -31.64 -1.20 0.78
N GLU A 48 -31.45 0.12 0.81
CA GLU A 48 -30.80 0.89 -0.26
C GLU A 48 -29.30 0.56 -0.40
N LEU A 49 -28.63 0.30 0.73
CA LEU A 49 -27.21 -0.05 0.77
C LEU A 49 -26.88 -1.28 -0.08
N ARG A 50 -27.85 -2.19 -0.29
CA ARG A 50 -27.70 -3.36 -1.17
C ARG A 50 -27.26 -2.96 -2.58
N GLU A 51 -27.93 -1.99 -3.19
CA GLU A 51 -27.63 -1.55 -4.55
C GLU A 51 -26.25 -0.89 -4.61
N THR A 52 -25.94 -0.08 -3.60
CA THR A 52 -24.60 0.53 -3.46
C THR A 52 -23.50 -0.53 -3.37
N LEU A 53 -23.70 -1.58 -2.57
CA LEU A 53 -22.73 -2.68 -2.42
C LEU A 53 -22.56 -3.49 -3.72
N VAL A 54 -23.63 -3.73 -4.47
CA VAL A 54 -23.58 -4.39 -5.79
C VAL A 54 -22.79 -3.53 -6.79
N ASN A 55 -23.05 -2.24 -6.82
CA ASN A 55 -22.33 -1.30 -7.70
C ASN A 55 -20.84 -1.23 -7.34
N ILE A 56 -20.51 -1.22 -6.05
CA ILE A 56 -19.10 -1.26 -5.59
C ILE A 56 -18.44 -2.58 -6.02
N LYS A 57 -19.14 -3.72 -5.88
CA LYS A 57 -18.62 -5.03 -6.30
C LYS A 57 -18.30 -5.03 -7.79
N HIS A 58 -19.21 -4.57 -8.65
CA HIS A 58 -18.95 -4.46 -10.09
C HIS A 58 -17.80 -3.51 -10.40
N GLY A 59 -17.68 -2.38 -9.70
CA GLY A 59 -16.55 -1.48 -9.86
C GLY A 59 -15.20 -2.11 -9.46
N LEU A 60 -15.18 -3.01 -8.47
CA LEU A 60 -13.98 -3.76 -8.10
C LEU A 60 -13.67 -4.89 -9.10
N GLU A 61 -14.69 -5.55 -9.65
CA GLU A 61 -14.54 -6.53 -10.74
C GLU A 61 -13.94 -5.87 -11.98
N ASP A 62 -14.37 -4.66 -12.34
CA ASP A 62 -13.76 -3.83 -13.38
C ASP A 62 -12.28 -3.53 -13.08
N CYS A 63 -11.95 -3.17 -11.84
CA CYS A 63 -10.56 -2.94 -11.44
C CYS A 63 -9.72 -4.22 -11.56
N TYR A 64 -10.29 -5.37 -11.19
CA TYR A 64 -9.64 -6.66 -11.33
C TYR A 64 -9.38 -6.99 -12.81
N ALA A 65 -10.35 -6.72 -13.69
CA ALA A 65 -10.22 -6.93 -15.14
C ALA A 65 -9.07 -6.10 -15.75
N LEU A 66 -8.81 -4.90 -15.25
CA LEU A 66 -7.67 -4.07 -15.69
C LEU A 66 -6.28 -4.68 -15.33
N LEU A 67 -6.23 -5.61 -14.37
CA LEU A 67 -5.03 -6.37 -14.00
C LEU A 67 -5.02 -7.79 -14.56
N ALA A 68 -6.07 -8.20 -15.28
CA ALA A 68 -6.12 -9.53 -15.85
C ALA A 68 -4.94 -9.75 -16.83
N PRO A 69 -4.29 -10.92 -16.81
CA PRO A 69 -3.18 -11.22 -17.70
C PRO A 69 -3.69 -11.53 -19.12
N ILE A 70 -4.06 -10.48 -19.86
CA ILE A 70 -4.57 -10.56 -21.23
C ILE A 70 -3.43 -10.20 -22.22
N ASP A 71 -3.14 -11.11 -23.15
CA ASP A 71 -2.16 -10.87 -24.23
C ASP A 71 -2.78 -10.04 -25.38
N PRO A 72 -2.03 -9.09 -25.99
CA PRO A 72 -0.59 -8.88 -25.89
C PRO A 72 -0.13 -7.96 -24.73
N GLY A 73 -1.02 -7.53 -23.83
CA GLY A 73 -0.70 -6.62 -22.73
C GLY A 73 -0.44 -5.17 -23.12
N SER A 74 0.02 -4.35 -22.18
CA SER A 74 0.36 -2.94 -22.37
C SER A 74 1.86 -2.78 -22.67
N THR A 75 2.20 -2.27 -23.86
CA THR A 75 3.59 -1.93 -24.21
C THR A 75 3.90 -0.49 -23.80
N LEU A 76 4.89 -0.33 -22.93
CA LEU A 76 5.24 0.89 -22.23
C LEU A 76 6.63 1.35 -22.67
N VAL A 77 6.78 2.65 -22.92
CA VAL A 77 8.06 3.25 -23.33
C VAL A 77 8.89 3.60 -22.10
N LEU A 78 10.14 3.16 -22.07
CA LEU A 78 11.12 3.53 -21.07
C LEU A 78 12.14 4.46 -21.70
N SER A 79 11.99 5.77 -21.48
CA SER A 79 12.93 6.75 -22.00
C SER A 79 13.21 7.89 -21.04
N THR A 80 14.47 8.31 -20.98
CA THR A 80 14.87 9.56 -20.34
C THR A 80 14.77 10.71 -21.36
N PRO A 81 14.05 11.81 -21.08
CA PRO A 81 13.76 12.84 -22.08
C PRO A 81 14.97 13.62 -22.62
N ARG A 82 16.03 13.79 -21.81
CA ARG A 82 17.07 14.80 -22.08
C ARG A 82 18.43 14.23 -22.49
N ASN A 83 18.77 13.03 -22.04
CA ASN A 83 20.13 12.50 -22.09
C ASN A 83 20.23 11.11 -22.73
N GLU A 84 19.11 10.56 -23.22
CA GLU A 84 19.03 9.23 -23.85
C GLU A 84 19.78 8.12 -23.09
N ILE A 85 19.90 8.26 -21.75
CA ILE A 85 20.60 7.29 -20.90
C ILE A 85 19.86 5.96 -20.91
N VAL A 86 18.53 6.03 -20.93
CA VAL A 86 17.65 4.88 -21.07
C VAL A 86 16.77 5.10 -22.29
N LYS A 87 16.69 4.11 -23.16
CA LYS A 87 15.76 4.07 -24.29
C LYS A 87 15.31 2.64 -24.53
N GLY A 88 14.01 2.40 -24.54
CA GLY A 88 13.50 1.06 -24.80
C GLY A 88 12.01 0.94 -24.59
N THR A 89 11.54 -0.29 -24.64
CA THR A 89 10.15 -0.64 -24.34
C THR A 89 10.10 -1.88 -23.47
N VAL A 90 9.05 -1.98 -22.68
CA VAL A 90 8.68 -3.18 -21.92
C VAL A 90 7.20 -3.45 -22.13
N THR A 91 6.77 -4.70 -22.04
CA THR A 91 5.36 -5.06 -22.12
C THR A 91 4.91 -5.70 -20.82
N ARG A 92 3.93 -5.07 -20.17
CA ARG A 92 3.26 -5.58 -18.99
C ARG A 92 2.05 -6.42 -19.41
N VAL A 93 1.92 -7.61 -18.83
CA VAL A 93 0.74 -8.46 -18.92
C VAL A 93 0.28 -8.73 -17.50
N GLY A 94 -0.88 -8.20 -17.11
CA GLY A 94 -1.37 -8.25 -15.73
C GLY A 94 -0.35 -7.68 -14.72
N THR A 95 0.13 -8.51 -13.81
CA THR A 95 1.06 -8.12 -12.73
C THR A 95 2.55 -8.32 -13.07
N ARG A 96 2.88 -8.71 -14.31
CA ARG A 96 4.24 -9.09 -14.72
C ARG A 96 4.72 -8.36 -15.98
N ILE A 97 6.03 -8.18 -16.10
CA ILE A 97 6.69 -7.75 -17.34
C ILE A 97 7.20 -8.99 -18.06
N VAL A 98 6.72 -9.21 -19.29
CA VAL A 98 6.94 -10.45 -20.05
C VAL A 98 7.96 -10.31 -21.17
N LYS A 99 8.15 -9.09 -21.69
CA LYS A 99 9.13 -8.81 -22.75
C LYS A 99 9.61 -7.37 -22.66
N GLY A 100 10.76 -7.10 -23.23
CA GLY A 100 11.29 -5.75 -23.33
C GLY A 100 12.73 -5.72 -23.82
N THR A 101 13.08 -4.61 -24.45
CA THR A 101 14.43 -4.31 -24.92
C THR A 101 14.78 -2.90 -24.49
N ILE A 102 15.88 -2.75 -23.76
CA ILE A 102 16.26 -1.51 -23.10
C ILE A 102 17.73 -1.22 -23.40
N HIS A 103 17.99 -0.14 -24.11
CA HIS A 103 19.31 0.38 -24.41
C HIS A 103 19.77 1.31 -23.29
N LEU A 104 20.98 1.06 -22.79
CA LEU A 104 21.58 1.79 -21.68
C LEU A 104 22.85 2.49 -22.11
N ARG A 105 22.95 3.78 -21.77
CA ARG A 105 24.13 4.64 -21.92
C ARG A 105 24.50 5.28 -20.58
N LEU A 106 24.73 4.42 -19.58
CA LEU A 106 25.16 4.82 -18.24
C LEU A 106 26.61 5.33 -18.28
N ARG A 107 26.98 6.29 -17.44
CA ARG A 107 28.35 6.84 -17.39
C ARG A 107 29.34 5.89 -16.72
N THR A 108 28.84 5.02 -15.87
CA THR A 108 29.64 4.11 -15.01
C THR A 108 29.70 2.67 -15.54
N LEU A 109 29.02 2.37 -16.65
CA LEU A 109 28.98 1.07 -17.30
C LEU A 109 29.18 1.21 -18.81
N PRO A 110 29.72 0.19 -19.51
CA PRO A 110 29.74 0.20 -20.96
C PRO A 110 28.33 0.25 -21.53
N HIS A 111 28.19 0.83 -22.72
CA HIS A 111 26.91 0.84 -23.42
C HIS A 111 26.45 -0.59 -23.67
N GLN A 112 25.22 -0.90 -23.27
CA GLN A 112 24.69 -2.25 -23.38
C GLN A 112 23.20 -2.24 -23.67
N THR A 113 22.72 -3.33 -24.25
CA THR A 113 21.29 -3.57 -24.47
C THR A 113 20.86 -4.71 -23.57
N LEU A 114 19.84 -4.45 -22.76
CA LEU A 114 19.19 -5.46 -21.94
C LEU A 114 17.98 -6.00 -22.71
N THR A 115 17.92 -7.32 -22.87
CA THR A 115 16.76 -8.02 -23.40
C THR A 115 16.16 -8.88 -22.32
N LEU A 116 14.86 -8.72 -22.06
CA LEU A 116 14.16 -9.52 -21.05
C LEU A 116 13.94 -10.95 -21.55
N ASN A 117 14.15 -11.92 -20.66
CA ASN A 117 13.91 -13.32 -20.91
C ASN A 117 12.40 -13.62 -20.78
N PRO A 118 11.70 -14.03 -21.87
CA PRO A 118 10.28 -14.32 -21.81
C PRO A 118 9.93 -15.52 -20.91
N ASP A 119 10.86 -16.46 -20.72
CA ASP A 119 10.65 -17.64 -19.86
C ASP A 119 10.73 -17.30 -18.36
N HIS A 120 11.27 -16.12 -18.04
CA HIS A 120 11.44 -15.62 -16.68
C HIS A 120 10.88 -14.21 -16.57
N PRO A 121 9.54 -14.03 -16.56
CA PRO A 121 8.93 -12.73 -16.44
C PRO A 121 9.23 -12.07 -15.08
N ILE A 122 9.30 -10.74 -15.06
CA ILE A 122 9.53 -9.97 -13.83
C ILE A 122 8.17 -9.70 -13.18
N HIS A 123 7.97 -10.20 -11.95
CA HIS A 123 6.75 -9.95 -11.19
C HIS A 123 6.83 -8.62 -10.43
N LEU A 124 5.80 -7.78 -10.59
CA LEU A 124 5.69 -6.51 -9.89
C LEU A 124 5.00 -6.76 -8.55
N ALA A 125 5.77 -6.79 -7.47
CA ALA A 125 5.26 -7.06 -6.12
C ALA A 125 4.06 -6.16 -5.73
N PRO A 126 4.08 -4.83 -5.96
CA PRO A 126 2.92 -3.97 -5.65
C PRO A 126 1.65 -4.40 -6.40
N LEU A 127 1.75 -4.80 -7.67
CA LEU A 127 0.59 -5.24 -8.45
C LEU A 127 0.10 -6.62 -8.03
N THR A 128 0.99 -7.49 -7.57
CA THR A 128 0.61 -8.81 -7.02
C THR A 128 -0.18 -8.63 -5.73
N SER A 129 0.28 -7.76 -4.82
CA SER A 129 -0.46 -7.39 -3.61
C SER A 129 -1.79 -6.71 -3.92
N LEU A 130 -1.82 -5.82 -4.93
CA LEU A 130 -3.03 -5.15 -5.40
C LEU A 130 -4.07 -6.16 -5.89
N GLN A 131 -3.66 -7.13 -6.71
CA GLN A 131 -4.54 -8.20 -7.21
C GLN A 131 -5.13 -9.03 -6.06
N SER A 132 -4.32 -9.38 -5.06
CA SER A 132 -4.79 -10.09 -3.86
C SER A 132 -5.83 -9.28 -3.09
N LEU A 133 -5.59 -7.98 -2.89
CA LEU A 133 -6.53 -7.10 -2.18
C LEU A 133 -7.86 -6.94 -2.92
N LEU A 134 -7.83 -6.86 -4.26
CA LEU A 134 -9.05 -6.80 -5.07
C LEU A 134 -9.87 -8.08 -4.94
N ASN A 135 -9.24 -9.25 -5.06
CA ASN A 135 -9.91 -10.54 -4.84
C ASN A 135 -10.54 -10.62 -3.45
N GLN A 136 -9.77 -10.32 -2.40
CA GLN A 136 -10.27 -10.31 -1.02
C GLN A 136 -11.46 -9.36 -0.82
N SER A 137 -11.45 -8.20 -1.51
CA SER A 137 -12.54 -7.22 -1.44
C SER A 137 -13.80 -7.71 -2.16
N ILE A 138 -13.65 -8.37 -3.31
CA ILE A 138 -14.77 -8.97 -4.06
C ILE A 138 -15.37 -10.13 -3.26
N ASP A 139 -14.54 -10.98 -2.65
CA ASP A 139 -14.99 -12.09 -1.80
C ASP A 139 -15.74 -11.56 -0.56
N LEU A 140 -15.18 -10.54 0.11
CA LEU A 140 -15.83 -9.86 1.25
C LEU A 140 -17.21 -9.34 0.87
N LEU A 141 -17.33 -8.65 -0.27
CA LEU A 141 -18.62 -8.12 -0.74
C LEU A 141 -19.60 -9.24 -1.09
N THR A 142 -19.11 -10.32 -1.72
CA THR A 142 -19.93 -11.48 -2.05
C THR A 142 -20.51 -12.12 -0.79
N LEU A 143 -19.68 -12.33 0.24
CA LEU A 143 -20.11 -12.85 1.53
C LEU A 143 -21.08 -11.88 2.23
N THR A 144 -20.75 -10.60 2.27
CA THR A 144 -21.58 -9.55 2.89
C THR A 144 -22.97 -9.50 2.25
N LEU A 145 -23.04 -9.51 0.92
CA LEU A 145 -24.29 -9.52 0.17
C LEU A 145 -25.10 -10.79 0.42
N SER A 146 -24.46 -11.97 0.40
CA SER A 146 -25.14 -13.25 0.64
C SER A 146 -25.71 -13.37 2.06
N TYR A 147 -24.98 -12.87 3.06
CA TYR A 147 -25.38 -12.92 4.46
C TYR A 147 -26.44 -11.86 4.78
N SER A 148 -26.31 -10.65 4.22
CA SER A 148 -27.17 -9.53 4.57
C SER A 148 -28.45 -9.42 3.74
N TYR A 149 -28.46 -10.03 2.55
CA TYR A 149 -29.59 -9.99 1.61
C TYR A 149 -29.83 -11.39 1.00
N PRO A 150 -30.23 -12.39 1.81
CA PRO A 150 -30.52 -13.72 1.31
C PRO A 150 -31.68 -13.69 0.29
N SER A 151 -31.59 -14.52 -0.75
CA SER A 151 -32.59 -14.56 -1.83
C SER A 151 -33.86 -15.33 -1.47
N GLU A 152 -33.80 -16.21 -0.45
CA GLU A 152 -34.97 -16.92 0.07
C GLU A 152 -35.22 -16.59 1.54
N PRO A 153 -36.46 -16.29 1.94
CA PRO A 153 -36.83 -16.16 3.34
C PRO A 153 -36.89 -17.55 3.97
N SER A 154 -35.80 -18.00 4.59
CA SER A 154 -35.82 -19.20 5.42
C SER A 154 -36.80 -19.00 6.58
N GLN A 155 -37.80 -19.88 6.69
CA GLN A 155 -38.96 -19.78 7.59
C GLN A 155 -38.64 -19.72 9.10
N ASP A 156 -37.39 -19.85 9.53
CA ASP A 156 -37.06 -20.01 10.96
C ASP A 156 -35.98 -19.10 11.55
N HIS A 157 -35.39 -18.13 10.84
CA HIS A 157 -34.35 -17.29 11.44
C HIS A 157 -34.54 -15.79 11.19
N GLN A 158 -34.56 -15.06 12.31
CA GLN A 158 -34.37 -13.61 12.49
C GLN A 158 -33.47 -12.98 11.40
N PRO A 159 -33.75 -11.76 10.89
CA PRO A 159 -32.84 -11.07 9.97
C PRO A 159 -31.48 -10.90 10.67
N SER A 160 -30.46 -11.60 10.16
CA SER A 160 -29.16 -11.72 10.82
C SER A 160 -28.17 -10.62 10.43
N SER A 161 -28.53 -9.73 9.48
CA SER A 161 -27.77 -8.52 9.19
C SER A 161 -27.98 -7.49 10.29
N THR A 162 -27.15 -7.57 11.31
CA THR A 162 -27.01 -6.44 12.22
C THR A 162 -26.40 -5.27 11.44
N PRO A 163 -26.95 -4.05 11.53
CA PRO A 163 -26.35 -2.86 10.90
C PRO A 163 -24.91 -2.63 11.40
N GLN A 164 -24.58 -3.15 12.59
CA GLN A 164 -23.21 -3.24 13.12
C GLN A 164 -22.31 -4.16 12.29
N PHE A 165 -22.80 -5.33 11.83
CA PHE A 165 -22.05 -6.20 10.91
C PHE A 165 -21.75 -5.47 9.61
N LEU A 166 -22.74 -4.81 9.01
CA LEU A 166 -22.54 -4.00 7.80
C LEU A 166 -21.51 -2.89 8.03
N SER A 167 -21.62 -2.13 9.12
CA SER A 167 -20.63 -1.11 9.50
C SER A 167 -19.20 -1.68 9.59
N ALA A 168 -19.04 -2.85 10.21
CA ALA A 168 -17.74 -3.53 10.29
C ALA A 168 -17.22 -3.97 8.91
N GLN A 169 -18.07 -4.53 8.04
CA GLN A 169 -17.68 -4.94 6.69
C GLN A 169 -17.30 -3.74 5.81
N LEU A 170 -18.07 -2.65 5.87
CA LEU A 170 -17.76 -1.42 5.13
C LEU A 170 -16.42 -0.81 5.60
N ARG A 171 -16.12 -0.85 6.90
CA ARG A 171 -14.83 -0.43 7.46
C ARG A 171 -13.68 -1.26 6.91
N LEU A 172 -13.81 -2.58 6.92
CA LEU A 172 -12.80 -3.50 6.38
C LEU A 172 -12.58 -3.27 4.87
N LEU A 173 -13.66 -3.12 4.10
CA LEU A 173 -13.59 -2.79 2.68
C LEU A 173 -12.89 -1.44 2.43
N SER A 174 -13.16 -0.45 3.26
CA SER A 174 -12.54 0.87 3.18
C SER A 174 -11.02 0.79 3.42
N GLN A 175 -10.59 -0.06 4.35
CA GLN A 175 -9.17 -0.35 4.57
C GLN A 175 -8.53 -1.01 3.33
N HIS A 176 -9.22 -1.97 2.71
CA HIS A 176 -8.72 -2.62 1.48
C HIS A 176 -8.55 -1.62 0.33
N ILE A 177 -9.58 -0.80 0.04
CA ILE A 177 -9.52 0.21 -1.03
C ILE A 177 -8.43 1.25 -0.75
N SER A 178 -8.27 1.66 0.51
CA SER A 178 -7.22 2.60 0.92
C SER A 178 -5.82 2.00 0.72
N ARG A 179 -5.62 0.74 1.09
CA ARG A 179 -4.36 0.02 0.88
C ARG A 179 -4.07 -0.20 -0.61
N ALA A 180 -5.06 -0.57 -1.39
CA ALA A 180 -4.96 -0.70 -2.84
C ALA A 180 -4.55 0.64 -3.49
N SER A 181 -5.17 1.73 -3.06
CA SER A 181 -4.83 3.08 -3.51
C SER A 181 -3.40 3.48 -3.11
N ALA A 182 -2.97 3.13 -1.90
CA ALA A 182 -1.61 3.39 -1.44
C ALA A 182 -0.55 2.61 -2.24
N LEU A 183 -0.85 1.38 -2.67
CA LEU A 183 0.05 0.60 -3.53
C LEU A 183 0.27 1.26 -4.90
N LEU A 184 -0.76 1.89 -5.47
CA LEU A 184 -0.65 2.62 -6.75
C LEU A 184 0.07 3.96 -6.61
N LYS A 185 -0.10 4.64 -5.47
CA LYS A 185 0.65 5.85 -5.15
C LYS A 185 2.15 5.54 -4.98
N GLY A 186 2.48 4.38 -4.43
CA GLY A 186 3.86 3.98 -4.17
C GLY A 186 4.48 4.73 -2.99
N ALA A 187 5.78 4.52 -2.78
CA ALA A 187 6.51 5.18 -1.70
C ALA A 187 6.66 6.69 -1.96
N PRO A 188 6.47 7.57 -0.96
CA PRO A 188 6.58 9.01 -1.16
C PRO A 188 8.02 9.42 -1.52
N LEU A 189 8.16 10.19 -2.59
CA LEU A 189 9.41 10.88 -2.93
C LEU A 189 9.70 11.99 -1.89
N PRO A 190 10.97 12.27 -1.53
CA PRO A 190 12.23 11.77 -2.09
C PRO A 190 12.80 10.54 -1.36
N THR A 191 12.02 9.86 -0.52
CA THR A 191 12.51 8.80 0.37
C THR A 191 13.26 7.71 -0.41
N THR A 192 14.49 7.39 0.01
CA THR A 192 15.24 6.25 -0.52
C THR A 192 14.49 4.97 -0.20
N ASP A 193 13.81 4.36 -1.18
CA ASP A 193 13.15 3.05 -1.01
C ASP A 193 14.22 1.96 -0.82
N PRO A 194 14.42 1.37 0.37
CA PRO A 194 15.45 0.35 0.57
C PRO A 194 15.11 -0.96 -0.16
N ALA A 195 13.89 -1.13 -0.66
CA ALA A 195 13.44 -2.42 -1.16
C ALA A 195 14.13 -2.85 -2.46
N TRP A 196 14.73 -1.93 -3.21
CA TRP A 196 15.56 -2.30 -4.38
C TRP A 196 16.70 -3.23 -3.98
N THR A 197 17.21 -3.15 -2.75
CA THR A 197 18.31 -4.00 -2.27
C THR A 197 17.99 -5.50 -2.30
N SER A 198 16.69 -5.83 -2.26
CA SER A 198 16.21 -7.21 -2.19
C SER A 198 15.21 -7.58 -3.29
N ARG A 199 14.64 -6.60 -4.00
CA ARG A 199 13.58 -6.79 -5.01
C ARG A 199 13.99 -6.38 -6.42
N SER A 200 15.25 -6.01 -6.64
CA SER A 200 15.76 -5.86 -8.01
C SER A 200 15.69 -7.19 -8.78
N ALA A 201 15.45 -7.10 -10.09
CA ALA A 201 15.34 -8.24 -10.98
C ALA A 201 16.61 -9.09 -10.94
N ALA A 202 16.44 -10.39 -10.70
CA ALA A 202 17.50 -11.37 -10.81
C ALA A 202 18.07 -11.47 -12.24
N PRO A 203 19.33 -11.93 -12.40
CA PRO A 203 19.94 -12.07 -13.72
C PRO A 203 19.19 -12.96 -14.70
N SER A 204 18.47 -13.97 -14.21
CA SER A 204 17.69 -14.90 -15.03
C SER A 204 16.58 -14.23 -15.83
N HIS A 205 16.12 -13.05 -15.42
CA HIS A 205 15.14 -12.26 -16.16
C HIS A 205 15.71 -11.62 -17.45
N PHE A 206 16.99 -11.80 -17.74
CA PHE A 206 17.67 -11.18 -18.88
C PHE A 206 18.36 -12.23 -19.76
N THR A 207 18.45 -11.95 -21.05
CA THR A 207 19.21 -12.74 -22.03
C THR A 207 20.16 -11.82 -22.81
N PRO A 208 21.49 -11.92 -22.62
CA PRO A 208 22.18 -12.77 -21.64
C PRO A 208 21.91 -12.34 -20.18
N PRO A 209 22.13 -13.23 -19.18
CA PRO A 209 21.97 -12.88 -17.78
C PRO A 209 22.83 -11.69 -17.34
N LEU A 210 22.31 -10.84 -16.45
CA LEU A 210 23.07 -9.71 -15.90
C LEU A 210 24.30 -10.17 -15.09
N ALA A 211 25.37 -9.37 -15.15
CA ALA A 211 26.53 -9.55 -14.29
C ALA A 211 26.17 -9.34 -12.81
N GLN A 212 26.61 -10.26 -11.95
CA GLN A 212 26.41 -10.17 -10.50
C GLN A 212 27.62 -9.54 -9.80
N PRO A 213 27.38 -8.72 -8.76
CA PRO A 213 28.47 -8.27 -7.92
C PRO A 213 29.02 -9.46 -7.15
N HIS A 214 30.34 -9.55 -7.07
CA HIS A 214 31.04 -10.58 -6.31
C HIS A 214 32.20 -9.94 -5.56
N SER A 215 32.43 -10.39 -4.33
CA SER A 215 33.52 -9.89 -3.49
C SER A 215 34.85 -10.10 -4.20
N GLY A 216 35.69 -9.06 -4.19
CA GLY A 216 37.00 -9.08 -4.84
C GLY A 216 37.00 -8.75 -6.33
N SER A 217 35.84 -8.55 -6.97
CA SER A 217 35.79 -8.05 -8.34
C SER A 217 35.54 -6.56 -8.42
N SER A 218 36.24 -5.92 -9.36
CA SER A 218 36.04 -4.52 -9.73
C SER A 218 34.97 -4.33 -10.81
N THR A 219 34.29 -5.39 -11.27
CA THR A 219 33.26 -5.27 -12.31
C THR A 219 31.99 -4.67 -11.72
N PRO A 220 31.56 -3.47 -12.13
CA PRO A 220 30.30 -2.90 -11.69
C PRO A 220 29.12 -3.76 -12.12
N ALA A 221 28.14 -3.92 -11.23
CA ALA A 221 26.91 -4.64 -11.49
C ALA A 221 25.74 -3.68 -11.70
N LEU A 222 24.65 -4.15 -12.30
CA LEU A 222 23.45 -3.35 -12.51
C LEU A 222 22.30 -3.87 -11.64
N SER A 223 21.77 -3.01 -10.79
CA SER A 223 20.49 -3.25 -10.14
C SER A 223 19.36 -2.68 -10.98
N PHE A 224 18.45 -3.55 -11.41
CA PHE A 224 17.27 -3.21 -12.19
C PHE A 224 16.02 -3.39 -11.32
N TYR A 225 15.40 -2.31 -10.87
CA TYR A 225 14.23 -2.36 -9.98
C TYR A 225 13.01 -1.69 -10.62
N LEU A 226 11.92 -2.45 -10.73
CA LEU A 226 10.63 -1.95 -11.20
C LEU A 226 9.64 -1.87 -10.05
N THR A 227 8.92 -0.75 -9.98
CA THR A 227 7.86 -0.52 -8.98
C THR A 227 6.75 0.32 -9.59
N ILE A 228 5.70 0.59 -8.81
CA ILE A 228 4.60 1.47 -9.17
C ILE A 228 4.66 2.73 -8.31
N GLN A 229 4.44 3.88 -8.93
CA GLN A 229 4.31 5.16 -8.24
C GLN A 229 3.41 6.08 -9.05
N ASP A 230 2.48 6.75 -8.39
CA ASP A 230 1.47 7.62 -9.01
C ASP A 230 0.78 6.97 -10.23
N ALA A 231 0.40 5.70 -10.08
CA ALA A 231 -0.20 4.86 -11.13
C ALA A 231 0.65 4.74 -12.42
N CYS A 232 1.96 4.95 -12.32
CA CYS A 232 2.93 4.80 -13.40
C CYS A 232 3.90 3.64 -13.09
N LEU A 233 4.41 3.00 -14.15
CA LEU A 233 5.52 2.08 -14.02
C LEU A 233 6.81 2.89 -13.84
N VAL A 234 7.55 2.61 -12.77
CA VAL A 234 8.82 3.30 -12.49
C VAL A 234 9.96 2.32 -12.52
N LEU A 235 10.93 2.59 -13.38
CA LEU A 235 12.21 1.91 -13.44
C LEU A 235 13.26 2.72 -12.69
N TRP A 236 13.90 2.07 -11.72
CA TRP A 236 15.13 2.53 -11.09
C TRP A 236 16.30 1.66 -11.55
N LEU A 237 17.30 2.31 -12.11
CA LEU A 237 18.59 1.70 -12.44
C LEU A 237 19.65 2.22 -11.47
N ARG A 238 20.45 1.30 -10.95
CA ARG A 238 21.59 1.61 -10.09
C ARG A 238 22.82 0.86 -10.57
N THR A 239 23.91 1.58 -10.82
CA THR A 239 25.21 0.93 -10.98
C THR A 239 25.79 0.68 -9.60
N LEU A 240 26.10 -0.57 -9.32
CA LEU A 240 26.59 -1.05 -8.04
C LEU A 240 28.07 -1.39 -8.13
N GLU A 241 28.83 -0.96 -7.12
CA GLU A 241 30.22 -1.35 -6.94
C GLU A 241 30.37 -2.03 -5.57
N PRO A 242 31.00 -3.21 -5.48
CA PRO A 242 31.26 -3.85 -4.19
C PRO A 242 32.05 -2.92 -3.26
N PHE A 243 31.72 -2.91 -1.97
CA PHE A 243 32.38 -2.07 -0.96
C PHE A 243 33.90 -2.34 -0.90
N ASP A 244 34.29 -3.61 -0.97
CA ASP A 244 35.69 -4.06 -0.94
C ASP A 244 36.39 -4.04 -2.32
N ALA A 245 35.78 -3.46 -3.35
CA ALA A 245 36.34 -3.49 -4.69
C ALA A 245 37.67 -2.71 -4.74
N PRO A 246 38.74 -3.29 -5.33
CA PRO A 246 39.98 -2.57 -5.52
C PRO A 246 39.75 -1.43 -6.54
N VAL A 247 39.78 -0.18 -6.06
CA VAL A 247 39.64 0.98 -6.93
C VAL A 247 40.84 1.01 -7.89
N ALA A 248 40.58 0.89 -9.20
CA ALA A 248 41.62 0.92 -10.21
C ALA A 248 42.48 2.19 -10.08
N PHE A 249 43.80 2.05 -10.21
CA PHE A 249 44.75 3.16 -10.04
C PHE A 249 44.41 4.36 -10.94
N GLY A 250 44.01 4.10 -12.19
CA GLY A 250 43.56 5.14 -13.13
C GLY A 250 42.35 5.91 -12.63
N THR A 251 41.39 5.26 -11.97
CA THR A 251 40.21 5.92 -11.38
C THR A 251 40.59 6.75 -10.17
N LYS A 252 41.51 6.24 -9.32
CA LYS A 252 42.05 7.02 -8.18
C LYS A 252 42.74 8.28 -8.66
N LEU A 253 43.55 8.17 -9.71
CA LEU A 253 44.30 9.28 -10.30
C LEU A 253 43.37 10.26 -11.03
N ALA A 254 42.36 9.76 -11.76
CA ALA A 254 41.38 10.60 -12.43
C ALA A 254 40.52 11.40 -11.45
N LEU A 255 40.14 10.81 -10.32
CA LEU A 255 39.47 11.49 -9.21
C LEU A 255 40.39 12.50 -8.52
N ALA A 256 41.66 12.13 -8.25
CA ALA A 256 42.64 13.00 -7.59
C ALA A 256 43.03 14.22 -8.43
N ILE A 257 43.12 14.08 -9.75
CA ILE A 257 43.42 15.18 -10.69
C ILE A 257 42.14 15.96 -11.06
N GLY A 258 40.96 15.50 -10.62
CA GLY A 258 39.68 16.16 -10.89
C GLY A 258 39.15 15.99 -12.33
N THR A 259 39.81 15.15 -13.13
CA THR A 259 39.35 14.77 -14.48
C THR A 259 38.10 13.88 -14.47
N ALA A 260 37.82 13.22 -13.35
CA ALA A 260 36.58 12.50 -13.09
C ALA A 260 35.93 13.02 -11.80
N ARG A 261 34.61 13.21 -11.81
CA ARG A 261 33.81 13.52 -10.61
C ARG A 261 32.86 12.36 -10.31
N ARG A 262 32.63 12.11 -9.02
CA ARG A 262 31.54 11.21 -8.61
C ARG A 262 30.22 11.82 -9.02
N LEU A 263 29.29 10.99 -9.50
CA LEU A 263 27.93 11.45 -9.75
C LEU A 263 27.26 11.73 -8.40
N GLU A 264 26.77 12.94 -8.22
CA GLU A 264 26.06 13.32 -7.01
C GLU A 264 24.61 12.82 -7.06
N HIS A 265 24.23 12.05 -6.04
CA HIS A 265 22.85 11.62 -5.77
C HIS A 265 22.71 11.25 -4.29
N ASP A 266 21.46 11.14 -3.81
CA ASP A 266 21.07 10.88 -2.41
C ASP A 266 21.59 9.56 -1.81
N GLU A 267 22.13 8.67 -2.63
CA GLU A 267 22.63 7.35 -2.25
C GLU A 267 24.15 7.19 -2.42
N ALA A 268 24.86 8.21 -2.92
CA ALA A 268 26.25 8.08 -3.39
C ALA A 268 27.28 7.78 -2.28
N GLU A 269 26.97 8.19 -1.05
CA GLU A 269 27.84 8.04 0.12
C GLU A 269 27.42 6.90 1.05
N ARG A 270 26.36 6.19 0.70
CA ARG A 270 25.76 5.14 1.54
C ARG A 270 26.20 3.75 1.07
N VAL A 271 26.38 2.87 2.05
CA VAL A 271 26.60 1.44 1.82
C VAL A 271 25.26 0.72 1.98
N PHE A 272 24.99 -0.22 1.08
CA PHE A 272 23.78 -1.02 1.10
C PHE A 272 24.13 -2.50 1.04
N GLY A 273 23.48 -3.33 1.86
CA GLY A 273 23.51 -4.77 1.68
C GLY A 273 22.63 -5.15 0.48
N TYR A 274 23.22 -5.65 -0.60
CA TYR A 274 22.52 -6.06 -1.82
C TYR A 274 22.41 -7.58 -1.93
N CYS A 275 21.19 -8.06 -2.14
CA CYS A 275 20.93 -9.49 -2.30
C CYS A 275 21.22 -9.94 -3.74
N CYS A 276 22.19 -10.84 -3.90
CA CYS A 276 22.65 -11.25 -5.22
C CYS A 276 21.89 -12.44 -5.81
N ASN A 277 21.00 -13.09 -5.06
CA ASN A 277 20.38 -14.33 -5.53
C ASN A 277 18.91 -14.42 -5.07
N HIS A 278 17.99 -14.34 -6.02
CA HIS A 278 16.64 -14.88 -5.84
C HIS A 278 16.50 -16.08 -6.77
N SER A 279 17.23 -17.16 -6.45
CA SER A 279 16.86 -18.47 -6.98
C SER A 279 15.44 -18.72 -6.48
N THR A 280 14.50 -18.87 -7.42
CA THR A 280 13.10 -19.26 -7.26
C THR A 280 12.82 -20.07 -5.98
N ILE A 281 12.30 -19.40 -4.95
CA ILE A 281 11.53 -20.04 -3.87
C ILE A 281 10.20 -19.28 -3.78
N PRO A 282 9.04 -19.96 -3.83
CA PRO A 282 7.74 -19.32 -3.61
C PRO A 282 7.70 -18.72 -2.21
N TYR A 283 7.19 -17.49 -2.11
CA TYR A 283 6.88 -16.74 -0.89
C TYR A 283 6.76 -17.58 0.40
N PRO A 284 7.63 -17.39 1.40
CA PRO A 284 7.29 -17.68 2.78
C PRO A 284 6.47 -16.53 3.37
N ASP A 285 5.55 -16.92 4.25
CA ASP A 285 4.63 -16.10 5.03
C ASP A 285 5.28 -14.87 5.69
N ASP A 286 4.49 -13.82 5.88
CA ASP A 286 4.90 -12.47 6.32
C ASP A 286 5.41 -12.37 7.78
N GLN A 287 5.78 -13.49 8.42
CA GLN A 287 5.94 -13.56 9.88
C GLN A 287 7.37 -13.36 10.42
N ASP A 288 8.40 -13.39 9.58
CA ASP A 288 9.81 -13.28 10.02
C ASP A 288 10.44 -11.88 9.84
N ARG A 289 9.64 -10.82 9.62
CA ARG A 289 10.16 -9.48 9.27
C ARG A 289 10.49 -8.55 10.46
N GLU A 290 10.21 -8.91 11.70
CA GLU A 290 10.35 -7.98 12.82
C GLU A 290 11.73 -7.90 13.48
N ASN A 291 12.70 -8.76 13.14
CA ASN A 291 13.98 -8.82 13.87
C ASN A 291 15.25 -8.41 13.09
N LEU A 292 15.15 -7.75 11.93
CA LEU A 292 16.35 -7.41 11.14
C LEU A 292 16.35 -6.01 10.50
N ILE A 293 15.82 -5.01 11.21
CA ILE A 293 15.98 -3.58 10.86
C ILE A 293 16.76 -2.89 11.98
N GLU A 294 18.03 -3.23 12.18
CA GLU A 294 18.88 -2.50 13.15
C GLU A 294 20.29 -2.13 12.67
N HIS A 295 20.61 -2.31 11.39
CA HIS A 295 21.95 -1.94 10.86
C HIS A 295 21.94 -0.94 9.71
N ALA A 296 20.87 -0.17 9.55
CA ALA A 296 20.85 0.98 8.64
C ALA A 296 20.98 2.28 9.44
N GLY A 297 22.18 2.58 9.94
CA GLY A 297 22.51 3.92 10.45
C GLY A 297 23.46 3.94 11.63
N SER A 298 24.77 3.95 11.37
CA SER A 298 25.73 4.61 12.28
C SER A 298 26.99 5.01 11.52
N PRO A 299 27.54 6.22 11.77
CA PRO A 299 28.79 6.67 11.19
C PRO A 299 29.98 5.99 11.89
N ALA A 300 30.96 5.57 11.12
CA ALA A 300 32.16 4.87 11.60
C ALA A 300 33.03 5.71 12.56
N PRO A 301 33.66 5.10 13.58
CA PRO A 301 34.94 5.56 14.12
C PRO A 301 36.11 4.70 13.61
N GLY A 302 37.28 5.34 13.48
CA GLY A 302 38.47 4.86 12.74
C GLY A 302 39.24 3.65 13.29
N PRO A 303 40.44 3.37 12.74
CA PRO A 303 41.04 2.04 12.78
C PRO A 303 41.91 1.82 14.02
N GLN A 304 41.68 0.73 14.75
CA GLN A 304 42.69 0.14 15.62
C GLN A 304 42.99 -1.30 15.21
N LEU A 305 44.26 -1.53 14.91
CA LEU A 305 44.87 -2.84 14.79
C LEU A 305 44.79 -3.59 16.12
N THR A 306 44.19 -4.79 16.14
CA THR A 306 44.67 -5.86 17.01
C THR A 306 44.50 -7.23 16.35
N ARG A 307 45.58 -8.00 16.44
CA ARG A 307 45.83 -9.34 15.90
C ARG A 307 45.69 -10.32 17.06
N THR A 308 44.80 -11.31 16.97
CA THR A 308 44.81 -12.57 17.75
C THR A 308 44.01 -13.62 16.96
N THR A 309 44.65 -14.54 16.24
CA THR A 309 45.01 -15.93 16.63
C THR A 309 43.89 -16.79 17.24
N SER A 310 43.46 -17.76 16.42
CA SER A 310 43.07 -19.15 16.71
C SER A 310 41.88 -19.45 17.64
N SER A 311 40.89 -20.16 17.11
CA SER A 311 40.53 -21.46 17.67
C SER A 311 39.93 -22.39 16.60
N THR A 312 40.59 -23.54 16.50
CA THR A 312 40.20 -24.73 15.74
C THR A 312 39.13 -25.47 16.55
N SER A 313 38.00 -25.82 15.93
CA SER A 313 37.19 -26.94 16.39
C SER A 313 36.60 -27.69 15.19
N SER A 314 37.03 -28.95 15.10
CA SER A 314 36.64 -29.93 14.11
C SER A 314 35.37 -30.67 14.52
N SER A 315 34.70 -31.20 13.48
CA SER A 315 33.76 -32.32 13.46
C SER A 315 32.37 -32.13 14.08
N THR A 316 31.36 -32.07 13.20
CA THR A 316 30.39 -33.16 13.05
C THR A 316 29.72 -33.09 11.67
N LYS A 317 29.71 -34.24 10.98
CA LYS A 317 29.02 -34.46 9.71
C LYS A 317 27.50 -34.37 9.94
N GLY A 318 26.88 -33.33 9.42
CA GLY A 318 25.45 -33.25 9.15
C GLY A 318 25.28 -32.78 7.71
N ALA A 319 24.57 -33.54 6.89
CA ALA A 319 24.27 -33.17 5.51
C ALA A 319 23.55 -31.81 5.48
N PRO A 320 23.97 -30.83 4.66
CA PRO A 320 23.24 -29.58 4.56
C PRO A 320 21.97 -29.85 3.75
N LEU A 321 20.82 -29.83 4.43
CA LEU A 321 19.55 -29.50 3.80
C LEU A 321 19.77 -28.20 3.03
N SER A 322 19.61 -28.27 1.71
CA SER A 322 19.89 -27.20 0.75
C SER A 322 18.85 -26.08 0.88
N GLY A 323 18.93 -25.32 1.97
CA GLY A 323 18.37 -23.99 2.04
C GLY A 323 19.38 -23.04 1.43
N THR A 324 19.13 -22.55 0.22
CA THR A 324 19.92 -21.50 -0.43
C THR A 324 19.88 -20.24 0.43
N LYS A 325 20.84 -20.09 1.35
CA LYS A 325 20.97 -18.89 2.18
C LYS A 325 21.14 -17.68 1.27
N LYS A 326 20.24 -16.70 1.43
CA LYS A 326 20.28 -15.41 0.74
C LYS A 326 21.63 -14.74 1.02
N ARG A 327 22.46 -14.60 -0.03
CA ARG A 327 23.78 -13.98 0.09
C ARG A 327 23.66 -12.47 -0.12
N TRP A 328 24.01 -11.72 0.91
CA TRP A 328 24.08 -10.27 0.88
C TRP A 328 25.53 -9.83 0.63
N ILE A 329 25.71 -8.77 -0.15
CA ILE A 329 26.99 -8.15 -0.46
C ILE A 329 26.87 -6.65 -0.25
N ASP A 330 27.81 -6.06 0.47
CA ASP A 330 27.83 -4.62 0.68
C ASP A 330 28.29 -3.91 -0.61
N VAL A 331 27.48 -2.94 -1.05
CA VAL A 331 27.69 -2.20 -2.30
C VAL A 331 27.51 -0.70 -2.11
N TYR A 332 28.24 0.05 -2.91
CA TYR A 332 28.01 1.46 -3.19
C TYR A 332 27.17 1.64 -4.44
N VAL A 333 26.32 2.68 -4.44
CA VAL A 333 25.63 3.13 -5.64
C VAL A 333 26.46 4.23 -6.30
N ARG A 334 26.90 3.99 -7.55
CA ARG A 334 27.76 4.92 -8.31
C ARG A 334 26.99 5.82 -9.26
N GLU A 335 25.83 5.36 -9.70
CA GLU A 335 24.95 6.07 -10.61
C GLU A 335 23.52 5.59 -10.34
N LYS A 336 22.58 6.52 -10.31
CA LYS A 336 21.15 6.28 -10.07
C LYS A 336 20.35 6.97 -11.16
N VAL A 337 19.50 6.22 -11.85
CA VAL A 337 18.63 6.72 -12.91
C VAL A 337 17.20 6.29 -12.62
N ARG A 338 16.27 7.22 -12.83
CA ARG A 338 14.83 7.00 -12.68
C ARG A 338 14.15 7.24 -14.02
N VAL A 339 13.27 6.34 -14.42
CA VAL A 339 12.43 6.47 -15.60
C VAL A 339 11.00 6.15 -15.21
N GLU A 340 10.07 7.03 -15.58
CA GLU A 340 8.64 6.81 -15.42
C GLU A 340 8.01 6.52 -16.77
N SER A 341 7.05 5.61 -16.76
CA SER A 341 6.22 5.29 -17.92
C SER A 341 4.76 5.28 -17.50
N ALA A 342 3.95 6.09 -18.18
CA ALA A 342 2.52 6.13 -17.94
C ALA A 342 1.88 4.80 -18.39
N ASP A 343 1.04 4.23 -17.53
CA ASP A 343 0.28 3.02 -17.83
C ASP A 343 -1.22 3.31 -17.79
N PRO A 344 -1.92 3.36 -18.94
CA PRO A 344 -3.33 3.71 -19.00
C PRO A 344 -4.23 2.83 -18.13
N SER A 345 -3.89 1.54 -17.97
CA SER A 345 -4.70 0.62 -17.17
C SER A 345 -4.57 0.95 -15.69
N LEU A 346 -3.35 1.27 -15.23
CA LEU A 346 -3.11 1.66 -13.84
C LEU A 346 -3.71 3.02 -13.52
N MET A 347 -3.66 3.97 -14.46
CA MET A 347 -4.32 5.28 -14.30
C MET A 347 -5.84 5.12 -14.18
N SER A 348 -6.45 4.30 -15.04
CA SER A 348 -7.88 3.96 -14.97
C SER A 348 -8.23 3.29 -13.64
N LEU A 349 -7.40 2.35 -13.19
CA LEU A 349 -7.59 1.64 -11.93
C LEU A 349 -7.51 2.60 -10.73
N SER A 350 -6.55 3.53 -10.72
CA SER A 350 -6.44 4.57 -9.68
C SER A 350 -7.67 5.47 -9.64
N ALA A 351 -8.19 5.88 -10.80
CA ALA A 351 -9.39 6.71 -10.87
C ALA A 351 -10.64 5.96 -10.37
N LYS A 352 -10.82 4.69 -10.78
CA LYS A 352 -11.92 3.84 -10.32
C LYS A 352 -11.87 3.61 -8.81
N LEU A 353 -10.70 3.26 -8.26
CA LEU A 353 -10.55 3.09 -6.81
C LEU A 353 -10.85 4.37 -6.02
N MET A 354 -10.46 5.53 -6.54
CA MET A 354 -10.80 6.82 -5.92
C MET A 354 -12.31 7.06 -5.88
N ALA A 355 -13.01 6.82 -6.98
CA ALA A 355 -14.47 6.95 -7.06
C ALA A 355 -15.17 5.99 -6.10
N LEU A 356 -14.77 4.71 -6.09
CA LEU A 356 -15.31 3.70 -5.18
C LEU A 356 -15.04 4.05 -3.71
N GLY A 357 -13.85 4.57 -3.41
CA GLY A 357 -13.50 5.05 -2.08
C GLY A 357 -14.42 6.17 -1.60
N HIS A 358 -14.79 7.12 -2.48
CA HIS A 358 -15.73 8.19 -2.15
C HIS A 358 -17.15 7.66 -1.90
N THR A 359 -17.67 6.80 -2.80
CA THR A 359 -18.98 6.17 -2.62
C THR A 359 -19.06 5.39 -1.31
N LEU A 360 -18.02 4.62 -0.98
CA LEU A 360 -17.95 3.86 0.25
C LEU A 360 -17.87 4.77 1.50
N ALA A 361 -17.12 5.88 1.43
CA ALA A 361 -17.02 6.83 2.53
C ALA A 361 -18.39 7.45 2.87
N LEU A 362 -19.17 7.84 1.85
CA LEU A 362 -20.53 8.35 2.04
C LEU A 362 -21.46 7.29 2.66
N ALA A 363 -21.44 6.06 2.13
CA ALA A 363 -22.24 4.96 2.65
C ALA A 363 -21.92 4.66 4.12
N ARG A 364 -20.63 4.72 4.50
CA ARG A 364 -20.18 4.55 5.88
C ARG A 364 -20.66 5.67 6.80
N GLN A 365 -20.45 6.92 6.41
CA GLN A 365 -20.85 8.08 7.21
C GLN A 365 -22.37 8.08 7.47
N ASN A 366 -23.16 7.79 6.44
CA ASN A 366 -24.62 7.69 6.58
C ASN A 366 -25.02 6.58 7.56
N LEU A 367 -24.36 5.41 7.50
CA LEU A 367 -24.63 4.31 8.41
C LEU A 367 -24.21 4.62 9.86
N GLU A 368 -23.05 5.25 10.05
CA GLU A 368 -22.53 5.65 11.37
C GLU A 368 -23.48 6.65 12.06
N VAL A 369 -23.98 7.64 11.31
CA VAL A 369 -25.00 8.60 11.80
C VAL A 369 -26.30 7.90 12.22
N LEU A 370 -26.81 6.97 11.41
CA LEU A 370 -28.04 6.23 11.72
C LEU A 370 -27.89 5.26 12.88
N LEU A 371 -26.67 4.76 13.12
CA LEU A 371 -26.34 3.93 14.29
C LEU A 371 -26.22 4.74 15.59
N GLY A 372 -26.24 6.08 15.53
CA GLY A 372 -26.03 6.94 16.69
C GLY A 372 -24.58 6.92 17.18
N GLU A 373 -23.62 6.49 16.35
CA GLU A 373 -22.21 6.72 16.60
C GLU A 373 -21.94 8.20 16.28
N ASP A 374 -22.15 9.08 17.27
CA ASP A 374 -21.81 10.50 17.14
C ASP A 374 -20.37 10.61 16.65
N VAL A 375 -20.19 11.17 15.45
CA VAL A 375 -18.91 11.71 14.99
C VAL A 375 -18.55 12.78 16.01
N ARG A 376 -17.76 12.41 17.02
CA ARG A 376 -17.12 13.37 17.91
C ARG A 376 -16.22 14.23 17.05
N GLU A 377 -16.77 15.35 16.61
CA GLU A 377 -16.03 16.45 16.02
C GLU A 377 -14.86 16.76 16.94
N SER A 378 -13.66 16.51 16.42
CA SER A 378 -12.43 17.11 16.89
C SER A 378 -12.47 18.61 16.55
N SER A 379 -13.29 19.37 17.29
CA SER A 379 -13.44 20.83 17.12
C SER A 379 -13.86 21.49 18.44
N SER A 380 -12.88 21.99 19.20
CA SER A 380 -12.90 23.08 20.20
C SER A 380 -11.76 22.81 21.19
N GLU A 381 -10.58 23.46 21.12
CA GLU A 381 -10.32 24.89 21.27
C GLU A 381 -11.03 25.51 22.49
N GLY A 382 -10.20 25.83 23.49
CA GLY A 382 -10.58 26.52 24.72
C GLY A 382 -9.33 26.90 25.53
N SER A 383 -8.34 27.51 24.86
CA SER A 383 -7.23 28.18 25.53
C SER A 383 -7.81 29.32 26.37
N SER A 384 -7.74 29.18 27.70
CA SER A 384 -8.18 30.20 28.65
C SER A 384 -7.45 31.53 28.46
N PRO A 385 -8.14 32.67 28.65
CA PRO A 385 -7.47 33.94 28.88
C PRO A 385 -6.95 33.95 30.32
N MET A 386 -5.63 34.06 30.49
CA MET A 386 -5.02 34.40 31.78
C MET A 386 -5.30 35.88 32.06
N GLU A 387 -6.34 36.14 32.85
CA GLU A 387 -6.60 37.43 33.48
C GLU A 387 -5.92 37.45 34.86
N GLY A 388 -5.17 38.52 35.12
CA GLY A 388 -4.38 38.68 36.33
C GLY A 388 -5.22 38.82 37.60
N GLY A 389 -4.65 38.36 38.70
CA GLY A 389 -5.20 38.55 40.04
C GLY A 389 -4.10 38.45 41.08
N GLU A 390 -3.64 39.61 41.55
CA GLU A 390 -2.86 39.78 42.77
C GLU A 390 -3.46 38.99 43.94
N ARG A 391 -2.59 38.38 44.75
CA ARG A 391 -2.70 38.39 46.21
C ARG A 391 -1.36 37.97 46.83
N GLY A 392 -0.83 38.85 47.68
CA GLY A 392 0.42 38.65 48.39
C GLY A 392 0.35 37.54 49.45
N TYR A 393 1.52 37.00 49.78
CA TYR A 393 2.28 37.33 51.00
C TYR A 393 3.74 36.95 50.78
#